data_AF-A0A8T5STD1-F1
#
_entry.id   AF-A0A8T5STD1-F1
#
_cell.length_a   1.000
_cell.length_b   1.000
_cell.length_c   1.000
_cell.angle_alpha   90.00
_cell.angle_beta   90.00
_cell.angle_gamma   90.00
#
_symmetry.space_group_name_H-M   'P 1'
#
loop_
_entity.id
_entity.type
_entity.pdbx_description
1 polymer ?
#
loop_
_entity_poly.entity_id
_entity_poly.type
_entity_poly.pdbx_seq_one_letter_code
_entity_poly.pdbx_strand_id
1 'polypeptide(L)'
;PMSLITEDMFRKYLMNMEAKGFVAPVDFQGKRAWKRLVIESEIEETAMTPEEVKEFIAKAHAASKKTKKRDVSSEHRIRESKKLAENIIRTLEQVMPKTKTSRKPWETTLITHVEGMHKALIESKEEFLRYLKKNIPSAHEPMKKLLNSKGEEILLLSLRVIESGQRAYPPQ
;
A
#
# COMPACT_ATOMS: atom_id res chain seq x y z
N PRO A 1 23.57 -7.36 18.67
CA PRO A 1 23.01 -8.39 19.57
C PRO A 1 22.04 -9.32 18.83
N MET A 2 22.48 -10.54 18.48
CA MET A 2 21.63 -11.56 17.85
C MET A 2 20.89 -12.35 18.93
N SER A 3 19.67 -11.93 19.24
CA SER A 3 18.75 -12.69 20.10
C SER A 3 18.01 -13.74 19.26
N LEU A 4 18.68 -14.86 18.97
CA LEU A 4 18.01 -16.05 18.44
C LEU A 4 17.28 -16.73 19.61
N ILE A 5 15.96 -16.59 19.63
CA ILE A 5 15.08 -17.29 20.57
C ILE A 5 14.26 -18.34 19.82
N THR A 6 13.90 -19.42 20.51
CA THR A 6 13.02 -20.45 19.95
C THR A 6 11.58 -19.92 19.83
N GLU A 7 10.80 -20.51 18.93
CA GLU A 7 9.41 -20.10 18.70
C GLU A 7 8.55 -20.22 19.97
N ASP A 8 8.74 -21.28 20.76
CA ASP A 8 8.01 -21.48 22.01
C ASP A 8 8.32 -20.39 23.05
N MET A 9 9.59 -20.00 23.14
CA MET A 9 10.02 -18.90 24.00
C MET A 9 9.38 -17.59 23.53
N PHE A 10 9.36 -17.34 22.22
CA PHE A 10 8.74 -16.15 21.64
C PHE A 10 7.22 -16.09 21.91
N ARG A 11 6.50 -17.21 21.76
CA ARG A 11 5.07 -17.30 22.08
C ARG A 11 4.79 -17.01 23.56
N LYS A 12 5.63 -17.55 24.46
CA LYS A 12 5.55 -17.28 25.90
C LYS A 12 5.80 -15.80 26.21
N TYR A 13 6.76 -15.17 25.53
CA TYR A 13 6.99 -13.73 25.68
C TYR A 13 5.79 -12.90 25.22
N LEU A 14 5.17 -13.24 24.09
CA LEU A 14 3.99 -12.53 23.60
C LEU A 14 2.80 -12.65 24.55
N MET A 15 2.55 -13.83 25.10
CA MET A 15 1.51 -14.02 26.14
C MET A 15 1.80 -13.22 27.41
N ASN A 16 3.07 -13.12 27.83
CA ASN A 16 3.45 -12.31 28.98
C ASN A 16 3.29 -10.80 28.71
N MET A 17 3.62 -10.35 27.50
CA MET A 17 3.38 -8.97 27.07
C MET A 17 1.88 -8.65 26.97
N GLU A 18 1.06 -9.64 26.58
CA GLU A 18 -0.40 -9.51 26.54
C GLU A 18 -0.99 -9.37 27.94
N ALA A 19 -0.59 -10.24 28.87
CA ALA A 19 -1.02 -10.18 30.26
C ALA A 19 -0.67 -8.83 30.93
N LYS A 20 0.45 -8.23 30.51
CA LYS A 20 0.90 -6.91 30.96
C LYS A 20 0.28 -5.73 30.18
N GLY A 21 -0.57 -5.99 29.19
CA GLY A 21 -1.24 -4.96 28.39
C GLY A 21 -0.35 -4.25 27.37
N PHE A 22 0.85 -4.77 27.08
CA PHE A 22 1.77 -4.18 26.09
C PHE A 22 1.40 -4.54 24.65
N VAL A 23 0.78 -5.70 24.43
CA VAL A 23 0.36 -6.19 23.11
C VAL A 23 -1.03 -6.80 23.18
N ALA A 24 -1.76 -6.81 22.06
CA ALA A 24 -3.02 -7.53 21.92
C ALA A 24 -3.00 -8.41 20.67
N PRO A 25 -3.57 -9.63 20.73
CA PRO A 25 -3.72 -10.47 19.54
C PRO A 25 -4.75 -9.86 18.59
N VAL A 26 -4.45 -9.89 17.29
CA VAL A 26 -5.31 -9.39 16.21
C VAL A 26 -5.29 -10.38 15.06
N ASP A 27 -6.43 -10.59 14.41
CA ASP A 27 -6.45 -11.33 13.15
C ASP A 27 -6.14 -10.38 11.99
N PHE A 28 -5.07 -10.68 11.25
CA PHE A 28 -4.67 -9.93 10.08
C PHE A 28 -4.54 -10.86 8.88
N GLN A 29 -5.45 -10.71 7.92
CA GLN A 29 -5.50 -11.52 6.69
C GLN A 29 -5.59 -13.03 6.96
N GLY A 30 -6.33 -13.45 7.99
CA GLY A 30 -6.51 -14.86 8.36
C GLY A 30 -5.30 -15.46 9.09
N LYS A 31 -4.38 -14.61 9.55
CA LYS A 31 -3.21 -15.00 10.35
C LYS A 31 -3.24 -14.27 11.68
N ARG A 32 -2.90 -14.99 12.76
CA ARG A 32 -2.79 -14.41 14.10
C ARG A 32 -1.56 -13.49 14.16
N ALA A 33 -1.80 -12.21 14.34
CA ALA A 33 -0.81 -11.17 14.53
C ALA A 33 -0.91 -10.58 15.94
N TRP A 34 0.08 -9.79 16.33
CA TRP A 34 0.12 -9.11 17.62
C TRP A 34 0.31 -7.61 17.40
N LYS A 35 -0.59 -6.80 17.97
CA LYS A 35 -0.57 -5.35 17.90
C LYS A 35 0.04 -4.80 19.18
N ARG A 36 1.10 -4.01 19.07
CA ARG A 36 1.67 -3.25 20.20
C ARG A 36 0.70 -2.15 20.64
N LEU A 37 0.43 -2.07 21.93
CA LEU A 37 -0.52 -1.13 22.55
C LEU A 37 0.17 0.09 23.19
N VAL A 38 1.44 -0.01 23.59
CA VAL A 38 2.17 1.10 24.21
C VAL A 38 2.84 1.96 23.15
N ILE A 39 2.40 3.23 23.09
CA ILE A 39 3.00 4.32 22.33
C ILE A 39 4.19 4.82 23.14
N GLU A 40 5.41 4.63 22.62
CA GLU A 40 6.62 5.27 23.16
C GLU A 40 6.58 6.76 22.80
N SER A 41 5.93 7.56 23.65
CA SER A 41 6.19 8.99 23.76
C SER A 41 5.61 9.46 25.09
N GLU A 42 6.50 9.67 26.07
CA GLU A 42 6.32 10.43 27.31
C GLU A 42 5.22 9.94 28.27
N ILE A 43 5.62 9.03 29.17
CA ILE A 43 4.96 8.95 30.48
C ILE A 43 5.85 9.73 31.45
N GLU A 44 5.68 11.05 31.46
CA GLU A 44 5.91 11.82 32.68
C GLU A 44 4.64 11.64 33.51
N GLU A 45 4.72 10.69 34.44
CA GLU A 45 3.60 10.12 35.18
C GLU A 45 3.08 11.13 36.22
N THR A 46 2.08 11.94 35.86
CA THR A 46 1.19 12.52 36.86
C THR A 46 0.12 11.47 37.16
N ALA A 47 0.13 10.96 38.40
CA ALA A 47 -0.78 9.92 38.86
C ALA A 47 -2.25 10.36 38.71
N MET A 48 -2.90 9.93 37.61
CA MET A 48 -4.33 10.10 37.43
C MET A 48 -5.08 9.24 38.45
N THR A 49 -6.13 9.81 39.01
CA THR A 49 -6.96 9.14 40.01
C THR A 49 -7.83 8.05 39.35
N PRO A 50 -8.24 7.01 40.10
CA PRO A 50 -9.04 5.90 39.55
C PRO A 50 -10.37 6.31 38.88
N GLU A 51 -10.87 7.50 39.21
CA GLU A 51 -12.10 8.06 38.63
C GLU A 51 -11.85 8.62 37.22
N GLU A 52 -10.74 9.30 36.99
CA GLU A 52 -10.33 9.84 35.68
C GLU A 52 -10.04 8.72 34.67
N VAL A 53 -9.50 7.59 35.15
CA VAL A 53 -9.26 6.39 34.32
C VAL A 53 -10.59 5.80 33.83
N LYS A 54 -11.62 5.76 34.68
CA LYS A 54 -12.96 5.26 34.29
C LYS A 54 -13.61 6.16 33.24
N GLU A 55 -13.49 7.47 33.38
CA GLU A 55 -14.00 8.42 32.39
C GLU A 55 -13.23 8.34 31.07
N PHE A 56 -11.91 8.17 31.10
CA PHE A 56 -11.10 7.99 29.91
C PHE A 56 -11.46 6.70 29.16
N ILE A 57 -11.63 5.58 29.87
CA ILE A 57 -12.06 4.30 29.30
C ILE A 57 -13.47 4.43 28.70
N ALA A 58 -14.40 5.09 29.39
CA ALA A 58 -15.76 5.33 28.88
C ALA A 58 -15.75 6.19 27.62
N LYS A 59 -14.92 7.25 27.59
CA LYS A 59 -14.74 8.14 26.43
C LYS A 59 -14.07 7.42 25.25
N ALA A 60 -13.10 6.55 25.52
CA ALA A 60 -12.44 5.71 24.52
C ALA A 60 -13.41 4.66 23.93
N HIS A 61 -14.25 4.02 24.75
CA HIS A 61 -15.29 3.10 24.28
C HIS A 61 -16.38 3.83 23.47
N ALA A 62 -16.74 5.05 23.84
CA ALA A 62 -17.66 5.88 23.07
C ALA A 62 -17.04 6.33 21.72
N ALA A 63 -15.73 6.61 21.70
CA ALA A 63 -14.99 6.93 20.48
C ALA A 63 -14.77 5.69 19.58
N SER A 64 -14.58 4.49 20.14
CA SER A 64 -14.41 3.26 19.36
C SER A 64 -15.71 2.75 18.72
N LYS A 65 -16.88 3.07 19.31
CA LYS A 65 -18.19 2.86 18.69
C LYS A 65 -18.43 3.75 17.47
N LYS A 66 -17.68 4.85 17.33
CA LYS A 66 -17.48 5.50 16.03
C LYS A 66 -16.40 4.71 15.29
N THR A 67 -16.71 3.49 14.87
CA THR A 67 -16.00 2.85 13.75
C THR A 67 -15.85 3.93 12.69
N LYS A 68 -14.61 4.38 12.44
CA LYS A 68 -14.29 5.23 11.30
C LYS A 68 -14.97 4.56 10.12
N LYS A 69 -16.06 5.15 9.63
CA LYS A 69 -16.66 4.75 8.36
C LYS A 69 -15.48 4.81 7.41
N ARG A 70 -14.96 3.66 6.98
CA ARG A 70 -14.02 3.62 5.87
C ARG A 70 -14.72 4.39 4.79
N ASP A 71 -14.13 5.51 4.41
CA ASP A 71 -14.74 6.40 3.44
C ASP A 71 -14.97 5.57 2.19
N VAL A 72 -16.24 5.31 1.85
CA VAL A 72 -16.62 4.43 0.72
C VAL A 72 -15.99 4.95 -0.58
N SER A 73 -15.71 6.26 -0.62
CA SER A 73 -14.92 6.94 -1.66
C SER A 73 -13.52 6.35 -1.83
N SER A 74 -12.82 6.03 -0.73
CA SER A 74 -11.45 5.49 -0.76
C SER A 74 -11.39 4.07 -1.34
N GLU A 75 -12.35 3.22 -0.98
CA GLU A 75 -12.43 1.85 -1.49
C GLU A 75 -12.79 1.82 -2.98
N HIS A 76 -13.69 2.72 -3.40
CA HIS A 76 -14.04 2.89 -4.81
C HIS A 76 -12.82 3.32 -5.63
N ARG A 77 -12.07 4.33 -5.19
CA ARG A 77 -10.84 4.80 -5.86
C ARG A 77 -9.77 3.71 -5.98
N ILE A 78 -9.61 2.87 -4.97
CA ILE A 78 -8.66 1.73 -5.00
C ILE A 78 -9.12 0.67 -6.01
N ARG A 79 -10.42 0.39 -6.09
CA ARG A 79 -10.95 -0.57 -7.06
C ARG A 79 -10.82 -0.06 -8.50
N GLU A 80 -11.09 1.22 -8.70
CA GLU A 80 -10.91 1.87 -10.00
C GLU A 80 -9.44 1.91 -10.42
N SER A 81 -8.51 2.22 -9.50
CA SER A 81 -7.08 2.24 -9.80
C SER A 81 -6.54 0.86 -10.13
N LYS A 82 -7.00 -0.21 -9.45
CA LYS A 82 -6.66 -1.60 -9.81
C LYS A 82 -7.13 -1.95 -11.23
N LYS A 83 -8.38 -1.63 -11.57
CA LYS A 83 -8.92 -1.89 -12.91
C LYS A 83 -8.17 -1.08 -13.98
N LEU A 84 -7.79 0.16 -13.66
CA LEU A 84 -7.04 0.99 -14.57
C LEU A 84 -5.59 0.51 -14.73
N ALA A 85 -4.97 0.01 -13.66
CA ALA A 85 -3.64 -0.62 -13.70
C ALA A 85 -3.61 -1.81 -14.67
N GLU A 86 -4.61 -2.71 -14.60
CA GLU A 86 -4.74 -3.82 -15.55
C GLU A 86 -4.88 -3.34 -17.00
N ASN A 87 -5.67 -2.29 -17.23
CA ASN A 87 -5.83 -1.71 -18.57
C ASN A 87 -4.54 -1.08 -19.10
N ILE A 88 -3.76 -0.42 -18.23
CA ILE A 88 -2.46 0.16 -18.59
C ILE A 88 -1.50 -0.96 -19.00
N ILE A 89 -1.41 -2.04 -18.20
CA ILE A 89 -0.57 -3.20 -18.51
C ILE A 89 -0.96 -3.79 -19.87
N ARG A 90 -2.25 -4.07 -20.10
CA ARG A 90 -2.74 -4.61 -21.38
C ARG A 90 -2.42 -3.70 -22.56
N THR A 91 -2.56 -2.39 -22.38
CA THR A 91 -2.25 -1.43 -23.45
C THR A 91 -0.76 -1.47 -23.76
N LEU A 92 0.10 -1.47 -22.74
CA LEU A 92 1.55 -1.55 -22.89
C LEU A 92 1.98 -2.89 -23.53
N GLU A 93 1.37 -4.01 -23.15
CA GLU A 93 1.60 -5.33 -23.75
C GLU A 93 1.22 -5.41 -25.23
N GLN A 94 0.21 -4.65 -25.66
CA GLN A 94 -0.23 -4.61 -27.06
C GLN A 94 0.66 -3.73 -27.92
N VAL A 95 1.17 -2.64 -27.38
CA VAL A 95 1.94 -1.63 -28.13
C VAL A 95 3.45 -1.87 -28.09
N MET A 96 3.96 -2.60 -27.10
CA MET A 96 5.38 -2.96 -27.02
C MET A 96 5.66 -4.24 -27.82
N PRO A 97 6.81 -4.32 -28.51
CA PRO A 97 7.18 -5.49 -29.28
C PRO A 97 7.38 -6.70 -28.37
N LYS A 98 6.63 -7.78 -28.63
CA LYS A 98 6.82 -9.06 -27.95
C LYS A 98 8.16 -9.64 -28.37
N THR A 99 9.16 -9.62 -27.49
CA THR A 99 10.41 -10.34 -27.71
C THR A 99 10.10 -11.82 -27.78
N LYS A 100 10.30 -12.43 -28.96
CA LYS A 100 9.94 -13.82 -29.27
C LYS A 100 10.69 -14.87 -28.43
N THR A 101 11.65 -14.44 -27.60
CA THR A 101 12.71 -15.31 -27.06
C THR A 101 12.73 -15.52 -25.55
N SER A 102 11.77 -15.05 -24.74
CA SER A 102 11.60 -15.56 -23.37
C SER A 102 10.34 -14.98 -22.72
N ARG A 103 9.67 -15.78 -21.90
CA ARG A 103 8.45 -15.40 -21.15
C ARG A 103 8.70 -14.35 -20.04
N LYS A 104 9.93 -13.88 -19.80
CA LYS A 104 10.33 -13.03 -18.66
C LYS A 104 11.04 -11.66 -18.93
N PRO A 105 11.73 -11.37 -20.06
CA PRO A 105 12.45 -10.09 -20.28
C PRO A 105 11.52 -8.92 -20.61
N TRP A 106 10.29 -9.21 -20.99
CA TRP A 106 9.29 -8.19 -21.28
C TRP A 106 8.77 -7.52 -20.00
N GLU A 107 8.73 -8.25 -18.87
CA GLU A 107 8.29 -7.74 -17.56
C GLU A 107 9.26 -6.67 -17.03
N THR A 108 10.56 -6.90 -17.12
CA THR A 108 11.58 -5.93 -16.66
C THR A 108 11.56 -4.64 -17.49
N THR A 109 11.31 -4.76 -18.79
CA THR A 109 11.18 -3.62 -19.71
C THR A 109 9.89 -2.84 -19.44
N LEU A 110 8.77 -3.55 -19.24
CA LEU A 110 7.49 -2.96 -18.84
C LEU A 110 7.62 -2.18 -17.53
N ILE A 111 8.25 -2.76 -16.51
CA ILE A 111 8.42 -2.12 -15.20
C ILE A 111 9.24 -0.85 -15.33
N THR A 112 10.36 -0.90 -16.06
CA THR A 112 11.20 0.30 -16.30
C THR A 112 10.39 1.43 -16.94
N HIS A 113 9.50 1.08 -17.87
CA HIS A 113 8.62 2.04 -18.49
C HIS A 113 7.54 2.57 -17.55
N VAL A 114 6.95 1.71 -16.72
CA VAL A 114 5.96 2.11 -15.71
C VAL A 114 6.59 3.05 -14.68
N GLU A 115 7.79 2.76 -14.20
CA GLU A 115 8.52 3.64 -13.27
C GLU A 115 8.90 4.97 -13.93
N GLY A 116 9.33 4.95 -15.20
CA GLY A 116 9.61 6.16 -15.97
C GLY A 116 8.38 7.01 -16.21
N MET A 117 7.24 6.38 -16.53
CA MET A 117 5.93 7.03 -16.66
C MET A 117 5.48 7.64 -15.34
N HIS A 118 5.65 6.92 -14.22
CA HIS A 118 5.26 7.41 -12.90
C HIS A 118 6.08 8.64 -12.49
N LYS A 119 7.41 8.59 -12.66
CA LYS A 119 8.29 9.75 -12.40
C LYS A 119 7.92 10.96 -13.27
N ALA A 120 7.73 10.74 -14.57
CA ALA A 120 7.38 11.81 -15.49
C ALA A 120 6.01 12.43 -15.16
N LEU A 121 5.04 11.63 -14.73
CA LEU A 121 3.71 12.11 -14.34
C LEU A 121 3.69 12.85 -13.00
N ILE A 122 4.63 12.54 -12.09
CA ILE A 122 4.83 13.32 -10.86
C ILE A 122 5.34 14.73 -11.19
N GLU A 123 6.21 14.86 -12.21
CA GLU A 123 6.74 16.17 -12.63
C GLU A 123 5.67 17.01 -13.32
N SER A 124 5.06 16.49 -14.40
CA SER A 124 3.89 17.11 -15.02
C SER A 124 3.22 16.19 -16.05
N LYS A 125 2.00 16.57 -16.45
CA LYS A 125 1.31 15.96 -17.60
C LYS A 125 2.10 16.06 -18.90
N GLU A 126 2.77 17.19 -19.14
CA GLU A 126 3.58 17.39 -20.35
C GLU A 126 4.82 16.50 -20.35
N GLU A 127 5.48 16.33 -19.21
CA GLU A 127 6.62 15.42 -19.08
C GLU A 127 6.20 13.96 -19.29
N PHE A 128 5.05 13.55 -18.77
CA PHE A 128 4.49 12.23 -19.04
C PHE A 128 4.29 11.97 -20.55
N LEU A 129 3.69 12.92 -21.27
CA LEU A 129 3.47 12.78 -22.71
C LEU A 129 4.80 12.82 -23.49
N ARG A 130 5.76 13.66 -23.08
CA ARG A 130 7.12 13.67 -23.64
C ARG A 130 7.82 12.33 -23.45
N TYR A 131 7.73 11.75 -22.25
CA TYR A 131 8.29 10.42 -21.95
C TYR A 131 7.71 9.36 -22.89
N LEU A 132 6.39 9.32 -23.06
CA LEU A 132 5.72 8.37 -23.94
C LEU A 132 6.13 8.56 -25.40
N LYS A 133 6.16 9.81 -25.89
CA LYS A 133 6.57 10.10 -27.27
C LYS A 133 8.02 9.67 -27.56
N LYS A 134 8.89 9.72 -26.56
CA LYS A 134 10.31 9.33 -26.67
C LYS A 134 10.54 7.82 -26.54
N ASN A 135 9.90 7.19 -25.57
CA ASN A 135 10.22 5.81 -25.18
C ASN A 135 9.22 4.77 -25.70
N ILE A 136 7.95 5.12 -25.80
CA ILE A 136 6.88 4.20 -26.27
C ILE A 136 5.91 4.98 -27.17
N PRO A 137 6.33 5.39 -28.38
CA PRO A 137 5.54 6.28 -29.24
C PRO A 137 4.13 5.71 -29.53
N SER A 138 4.03 4.40 -29.71
CA SER A 138 2.76 3.70 -29.94
C SER A 138 1.80 3.73 -28.76
N ALA A 139 2.28 3.97 -27.53
CA ALA A 139 1.45 4.14 -26.34
C ALA A 139 0.96 5.58 -26.13
N HIS A 140 1.50 6.57 -26.87
CA HIS A 140 1.22 7.99 -26.65
C HIS A 140 -0.28 8.32 -26.73
N GLU A 141 -0.95 8.00 -27.83
CA GLU A 141 -2.37 8.32 -28.01
C GLU A 141 -3.29 7.54 -27.05
N PRO A 142 -3.13 6.20 -26.86
CA PRO A 142 -3.91 5.46 -25.87
C PRO A 142 -3.78 6.03 -24.45
N MET A 143 -2.55 6.35 -24.01
CA MET A 143 -2.29 6.86 -22.68
C MET A 143 -2.74 8.32 -22.50
N LYS A 144 -2.62 9.16 -23.54
CA LYS A 144 -3.15 10.53 -23.53
C LYS A 144 -4.67 10.54 -23.38
N LYS A 145 -5.38 9.66 -24.09
CA LYS A 145 -6.85 9.50 -23.96
C LYS A 145 -7.23 9.02 -22.56
N LEU A 146 -6.46 8.08 -22.02
CA LEU A 146 -6.68 7.54 -20.69
C LEU A 146 -6.43 8.59 -19.59
N LEU A 147 -5.38 9.38 -19.72
CA LEU A 147 -5.07 10.52 -18.85
C LEU A 147 -6.18 11.59 -18.87
N ASN A 148 -6.65 11.97 -20.05
CA ASN A 148 -7.71 12.98 -20.19
C ASN A 148 -9.07 12.51 -19.64
N SER A 149 -9.34 11.21 -19.61
CA SER A 149 -10.63 10.67 -19.17
C SER A 149 -10.69 10.27 -17.70
N LYS A 150 -9.56 9.89 -17.10
CA LYS A 150 -9.47 9.43 -15.70
C LYS A 150 -8.81 10.43 -14.76
N GLY A 151 -8.07 11.40 -15.30
CA GLY A 151 -7.33 12.37 -14.51
C GLY A 151 -5.97 11.86 -14.03
N GLU A 152 -5.11 12.79 -13.65
CA GLU A 152 -3.72 12.55 -13.26
C GLU A 152 -3.62 11.72 -11.97
N GLU A 153 -4.42 12.04 -10.96
CA GLU A 153 -4.37 11.38 -9.65
C GLU A 153 -4.66 9.88 -9.73
N ILE A 154 -5.70 9.50 -10.48
CA ILE A 154 -6.08 8.09 -10.65
C ILE A 154 -5.01 7.36 -11.46
N LEU A 155 -4.41 8.02 -12.45
CA LEU A 155 -3.33 7.43 -13.25
C LEU A 155 -2.08 7.19 -12.41
N LEU A 156 -1.66 8.16 -11.60
CA LEU A 156 -0.55 8.03 -10.65
C LEU A 156 -0.79 6.88 -9.66
N LEU A 157 -1.98 6.81 -9.06
CA LEU A 157 -2.36 5.72 -8.18
C LEU A 157 -2.28 4.37 -8.88
N SER A 158 -2.71 4.30 -10.14
CA SER A 158 -2.69 3.06 -10.94
C SER A 158 -1.26 2.62 -11.28
N LEU A 159 -0.39 3.56 -11.67
CA LEU A 159 1.04 3.26 -11.91
C LEU A 159 1.72 2.76 -10.63
N ARG A 160 1.43 3.38 -9.48
CA ARG A 160 1.94 2.93 -8.17
C ARG A 160 1.42 1.54 -7.78
N VAL A 161 0.18 1.19 -8.13
CA VAL A 161 -0.35 -0.17 -7.94
C VAL A 161 0.43 -1.19 -8.77
N ILE A 162 0.81 -0.86 -10.00
CA ILE A 162 1.63 -1.74 -10.85
C ILE A 162 3.03 -1.92 -10.24
N GLU A 163 3.68 -0.84 -9.82
CA GLU A 163 5.01 -0.89 -9.17
C GLU A 163 5.00 -1.72 -7.88
N SER A 164 3.96 -1.56 -7.05
CA SER A 164 3.85 -2.24 -5.75
C SER A 164 3.41 -3.70 -5.86
N GLY A 165 2.59 -4.06 -6.87
CA GLY A 165 2.19 -5.44 -7.14
C GLY A 165 3.36 -6.37 -7.46
N GLN A 166 4.45 -5.83 -8.02
CA GLN A 166 5.69 -6.57 -8.31
C GLN A 166 6.70 -6.55 -7.14
N ARG A 167 6.58 -5.59 -6.22
CA ARG A 167 7.38 -5.53 -4.97
C ARG A 167 6.78 -6.35 -3.82
N ALA A 168 5.69 -7.08 -4.05
CA ALA A 168 5.12 -7.98 -3.06
C ALA A 168 6.07 -9.15 -2.78
N TYR A 169 6.88 -9.00 -1.75
CA TYR A 169 7.75 -10.04 -1.22
C TYR A 169 6.93 -11.07 -0.42
N PRO A 170 7.24 -12.38 -0.51
CA PRO A 170 8.23 -13.00 -1.38
C PRO A 170 7.60 -13.45 -2.73
N PRO A 171 8.37 -13.41 -3.83
CA PRO A 171 8.01 -14.06 -5.09
C PRO A 171 8.03 -15.59 -4.89
N GLN A 172 7.01 -16.29 -5.42
CA GLN A 172 6.92 -17.76 -5.43
C GLN A 172 7.80 -18.38 -6.51
#